data_AF-A0A2E3C6J2-F1
#
_entry.id   AF-A0A2E3C6J2-F1
#
_cell.length_a   1.000
_cell.length_b   1.000
_cell.length_c   1.000
_cell.angle_alpha   90.00
_cell.angle_beta   90.00
_cell.angle_gamma   90.00
#
_symmetry.space_group_name_H-M   'P 1'
#
loop_
_entity.id
_entity.type
_entity.pdbx_description
1 polymer ?
#
loop_
_entity_poly.entity_id
_entity_poly.type
_entity_poly.pdbx_seq_one_letter_code
_entity_poly.pdbx_strand_id
1 'polypeptide(L)'
;MDEICADMNLLKVEEPEYDENTMKLKEDLDTFMREIVKSGTYDVDIYDLCVSCGHDLTWDVQYTVREIDLYWLQTDGFEYYLKTMHQYMSLNNDESYNKALELFHKLLELFTLTVE
;
A
#
# COMPACT_ATOMS: atom_id res chain seq x y z
N MET A 1 18.26 -10.44 30.92
CA MET A 1 17.96 -9.46 29.86
C MET A 1 18.06 -10.12 28.48
N ASP A 2 17.98 -11.46 28.39
CA ASP A 2 17.96 -12.19 27.10
C ASP A 2 16.66 -12.98 26.87
N GLU A 3 15.72 -12.98 27.83
CA GLU A 3 14.46 -13.74 27.72
C GLU A 3 13.36 -12.98 26.95
N ILE A 4 13.37 -11.65 26.94
CA ILE A 4 12.32 -10.86 26.27
C ILE A 4 12.42 -10.93 24.73
N CYS A 5 13.62 -11.12 24.18
CA CYS A 5 13.83 -11.23 22.73
C CYS A 5 13.44 -12.61 22.17
N ALA A 6 13.38 -13.65 23.00
CA ALA A 6 13.02 -15.00 22.56
C ALA A 6 11.50 -15.18 22.37
N ASP A 7 10.68 -14.45 23.15
CA ASP A 7 9.22 -14.54 23.11
C ASP A 7 8.61 -13.86 21.86
N MET A 8 9.33 -12.97 21.18
CA MET A 8 8.86 -12.33 19.94
C MET A 8 8.80 -13.30 18.75
N ASN A 9 9.56 -14.40 18.78
CA ASN A 9 9.60 -15.39 17.69
C ASN A 9 8.49 -16.47 17.77
N LEU A 10 7.74 -16.51 18.88
CA LEU A 10 6.69 -17.52 19.12
C LEU A 10 5.27 -16.97 18.98
N LEU A 11 5.10 -15.66 18.89
CA LEU A 11 3.86 -15.06 18.42
C LEU A 11 3.77 -15.32 16.91
N LYS A 12 3.16 -16.44 16.53
CA LYS A 12 2.44 -16.51 15.27
C LYS A 12 1.38 -15.42 15.36
N VAL A 13 1.72 -14.23 14.87
CA VAL A 13 0.72 -13.23 14.52
C VAL A 13 -0.16 -13.96 13.52
N GLU A 14 -1.36 -14.35 13.95
CA GLU A 14 -2.41 -14.71 12.99
C GLU A 14 -2.56 -13.45 12.14
N GLU A 15 -2.08 -13.50 10.89
CA GLU A 15 -2.36 -12.44 9.94
C GLU A 15 -3.88 -12.25 9.97
N PRO A 16 -4.38 -11.02 10.15
CA PRO A 16 -5.82 -10.80 10.16
C PRO A 16 -6.39 -11.42 8.89
N GLU A 17 -7.40 -12.28 9.01
CA GLU A 17 -8.13 -12.75 7.84
C GLU A 17 -8.84 -11.54 7.23
N TYR A 18 -8.23 -10.98 6.20
CA TYR A 18 -8.81 -9.93 5.39
C TYR A 18 -9.86 -10.53 4.47
N ASP A 19 -11.00 -9.86 4.35
CA ASP A 19 -12.03 -10.31 3.42
C ASP A 19 -11.61 -10.02 1.96
N GLU A 20 -12.40 -10.55 1.03
CA GLU A 20 -12.13 -10.44 -0.41
C GLU A 20 -12.00 -8.97 -0.87
N ASN A 21 -12.69 -8.03 -0.23
CA ASN A 21 -12.63 -6.61 -0.55
C ASN A 21 -11.30 -5.98 -0.14
N THR A 22 -10.83 -6.24 1.09
CA THR A 22 -9.52 -5.73 1.51
C THR A 22 -8.39 -6.36 0.67
N MET A 23 -8.54 -7.63 0.27
CA MET A 23 -7.61 -8.27 -0.66
C MET A 23 -7.60 -7.60 -2.04
N LYS A 24 -8.75 -7.18 -2.55
CA LYS A 24 -8.84 -6.40 -3.80
C LYS A 24 -8.14 -5.04 -3.68
N LEU A 25 -8.34 -4.32 -2.58
CA LEU A 25 -7.62 -3.06 -2.32
C LEU A 25 -6.10 -3.26 -2.36
N LYS A 26 -5.65 -4.35 -1.75
CA LYS A 26 -4.22 -4.72 -1.72
C LYS A 26 -3.69 -5.01 -3.13
N GLU A 27 -4.44 -5.72 -3.97
CA GLU A 27 -4.08 -5.98 -5.37
C GLU A 27 -3.96 -4.69 -6.19
N ASP A 28 -4.87 -3.74 -5.99
CA ASP A 28 -4.81 -2.42 -6.63
C ASP A 28 -3.59 -1.63 -6.14
N LEU A 29 -3.33 -1.63 -4.83
CA LEU A 29 -2.13 -1.01 -4.23
C LEU A 29 -0.83 -1.63 -4.79
N ASP A 30 -0.78 -2.95 -4.93
CA ASP A 30 0.35 -3.65 -5.55
C ASP A 30 0.54 -3.22 -7.02
N THR A 31 -0.55 -3.02 -7.75
CA THR A 31 -0.51 -2.52 -9.12
C THR A 31 0.11 -1.12 -9.18
N PHE A 32 -0.31 -0.22 -8.30
CA PHE A 32 0.30 1.11 -8.17
C PHE A 32 1.79 1.03 -7.84
N MET A 33 2.17 0.23 -6.84
CA MET A 33 3.58 0.05 -6.46
C MET A 33 4.43 -0.48 -7.61
N ARG A 34 3.93 -1.42 -8.41
CA ARG A 34 4.64 -1.93 -9.59
C ARG A 34 4.90 -0.82 -10.62
N GLU A 35 3.93 0.04 -10.90
CA GLU A 35 4.11 1.14 -11.84
C GLU A 35 5.05 2.22 -11.31
N ILE A 36 5.03 2.50 -10.00
CA ILE A 36 6.00 3.40 -9.36
C ILE A 36 7.41 2.84 -9.49
N VAL A 37 7.60 1.54 -9.23
CA VAL A 37 8.91 0.90 -9.38
C VAL A 37 9.40 0.93 -10.83
N LYS A 38 8.50 0.75 -11.80
CA LYS A 38 8.83 0.86 -13.23
C LYS A 38 9.25 2.29 -13.63
N SER A 39 8.64 3.32 -13.05
CA SER A 39 9.03 4.71 -13.30
C SER A 39 10.42 5.03 -12.74
N GLY A 40 10.85 4.29 -11.71
CA GLY A 40 12.14 4.46 -11.05
C GLY A 40 12.24 5.73 -10.21
N THR A 41 11.13 6.44 -9.99
CA THR A 41 11.07 7.68 -9.20
C THR A 41 9.79 7.74 -8.38
N TYR A 42 9.87 8.35 -7.20
CA TYR A 42 8.69 8.68 -6.39
C TYR A 42 8.02 9.99 -6.85
N ASP A 43 8.67 10.75 -7.72
CA ASP A 43 8.13 11.98 -8.32
C ASP A 43 7.27 11.62 -9.55
N VAL A 44 6.15 10.95 -9.29
CA VAL A 44 5.15 10.57 -10.29
C VAL A 44 3.86 11.34 -10.06
N ASP A 45 3.22 11.74 -11.16
CA ASP A 45 1.86 12.27 -11.12
C ASP A 45 0.87 11.11 -10.89
N ILE A 46 -0.09 11.31 -9.98
CA ILE A 46 -1.05 10.27 -9.60
C ILE A 46 -2.00 9.91 -10.74
N TYR A 47 -2.35 10.87 -11.61
CA TYR A 47 -3.21 10.63 -12.76
C TYR A 47 -2.46 9.88 -13.86
N ASP A 48 -1.20 10.23 -14.11
CA ASP A 48 -0.34 9.46 -15.02
C ASP A 48 -0.16 8.02 -14.52
N LEU A 49 -0.06 7.84 -13.21
CA LEU A 49 0.01 6.53 -12.59
C LEU A 49 -1.30 5.75 -12.79
N CYS A 50 -2.46 6.37 -12.55
CA CYS A 50 -3.78 5.76 -12.84
C CYS A 50 -3.91 5.35 -14.32
N VAL A 51 -3.48 6.20 -15.25
CA VAL A 51 -3.48 5.89 -16.68
C VAL A 51 -2.56 4.70 -16.99
N SER A 52 -1.40 4.65 -16.35
CA SER A 52 -0.41 3.57 -16.52
C SER A 52 -0.89 2.24 -15.96
N CYS A 53 -1.57 2.27 -14.82
CA CYS A 53 -2.21 1.09 -14.24
C CYS A 53 -3.42 0.63 -15.09
N GLY A 54 -4.02 1.52 -15.89
CA GLY A 54 -4.91 1.17 -17.00
C GLY A 54 -6.07 0.24 -16.63
N HIS A 55 -6.23 -0.85 -17.38
CA HIS A 55 -7.24 -1.90 -17.16
C HIS A 55 -6.92 -2.85 -16.00
N ASP A 56 -5.69 -2.81 -15.47
CA ASP A 56 -5.25 -3.71 -14.41
C ASP A 56 -5.78 -3.27 -13.04
N LEU A 57 -6.19 -2.00 -12.90
CA LEU A 57 -6.98 -1.56 -11.75
C LEU A 57 -8.38 -2.13 -11.88
N THR A 58 -8.75 -2.99 -10.95
CA THR A 58 -10.10 -3.53 -10.86
C THR A 58 -10.99 -2.53 -10.13
N TRP A 59 -11.26 -1.37 -10.76
CA TRP A 59 -12.40 -0.53 -10.41
C TRP A 59 -13.72 -1.21 -10.83
N ASP A 60 -13.84 -2.51 -10.54
CA ASP A 60 -14.98 -3.31 -10.89
C ASP A 60 -16.18 -2.77 -10.10
N VAL A 61 -17.32 -2.64 -10.78
CA VAL A 61 -18.57 -2.10 -10.21
C VAL A 61 -19.09 -2.97 -9.05
N GLN A 62 -18.48 -4.15 -8.84
CA GLN A 62 -18.79 -5.10 -7.77
C GLN A 62 -17.94 -4.93 -6.51
N TYR A 63 -16.89 -4.09 -6.57
CA TYR A 63 -15.98 -3.84 -5.46
C TYR A 63 -16.04 -2.35 -5.09
N THR A 64 -16.54 -2.08 -3.88
CA THR A 64 -16.56 -0.74 -3.30
C THR A 64 -15.55 -0.71 -2.16
N VAL A 65 -14.68 0.31 -2.15
CA VAL A 65 -13.77 0.56 -1.02
C VAL A 65 -14.62 0.96 0.18
N ARG A 66 -14.56 0.21 1.30
CA ARG A 66 -15.31 0.52 2.52
C ARG A 66 -14.42 1.21 3.53
N GLU A 67 -15.03 1.80 4.56
CA GLU A 67 -14.29 2.40 5.68
C GLU A 67 -13.30 1.44 6.35
N ILE A 68 -13.65 0.14 6.45
CA ILE A 68 -12.75 -0.88 7.03
C ILE A 68 -11.53 -1.15 6.14
N ASP A 69 -11.70 -1.08 4.82
CA ASP A 69 -10.60 -1.26 3.86
C ASP A 69 -9.64 -0.06 3.93
N LEU A 70 -10.18 1.15 4.09
CA LEU A 70 -9.38 2.35 4.34
C LEU A 70 -8.66 2.30 5.69
N TYR A 71 -9.32 1.78 6.73
CA TYR A 71 -8.68 1.59 8.02
C TYR A 71 -7.47 0.68 7.90
N TRP A 72 -7.63 -0.46 7.21
CA TRP A 72 -6.51 -1.35 6.89
C TRP A 72 -5.41 -0.61 6.12
N LEU A 73 -5.76 0.16 5.08
CA LEU A 73 -4.79 0.90 4.28
C LEU A 73 -3.98 1.89 5.15
N GLN A 74 -4.63 2.56 6.10
CA GLN A 74 -3.99 3.51 7.02
C GLN A 74 -3.13 2.85 8.11
N THR A 75 -3.35 1.55 8.40
CA THR A 75 -2.57 0.80 9.40
C THR A 75 -1.61 -0.17 8.72
N ASP A 76 -2.05 -1.41 8.50
CA ASP A 76 -1.22 -2.51 8.02
C ASP A 76 -0.82 -2.32 6.55
N GLY A 77 -1.70 -1.70 5.75
CA GLY A 77 -1.44 -1.34 4.36
C GLY A 77 -0.34 -0.29 4.20
N PHE A 78 -0.22 0.66 5.14
CA PHE A 78 0.85 1.64 5.14
C PHE A 78 2.21 1.00 5.43
N GLU A 79 2.27 0.14 6.45
CA GLU A 79 3.49 -0.63 6.73
C GLU A 79 3.86 -1.53 5.56
N TYR A 80 2.87 -2.20 4.96
CA TYR A 80 3.04 -3.04 3.79
C TYR A 80 3.62 -2.25 2.62
N TYR A 81 3.05 -1.08 2.30
CA TYR A 81 3.54 -0.19 1.26
C TYR A 81 5.01 0.20 1.51
N LEU A 82 5.35 0.70 2.69
CA LEU A 82 6.72 1.14 2.99
C LEU A 82 7.74 -0.01 2.92
N LYS A 83 7.40 -1.17 3.48
CA LYS A 83 8.29 -2.36 3.44
C LYS A 83 8.52 -2.82 2.01
N THR A 84 7.45 -2.92 1.21
CA THR A 84 7.51 -3.35 -0.19
C THR A 84 8.28 -2.35 -1.04
N MET A 85 7.99 -1.05 -0.91
CA MET A 85 8.70 -0.01 -1.65
C MET A 85 10.18 0.04 -1.26
N HIS A 86 10.54 -0.12 0.02
CA HIS A 86 11.95 -0.17 0.43
C HIS A 86 12.71 -1.36 -0.18
N GLN A 87 12.05 -2.50 -0.42
CA GLN A 87 12.66 -3.66 -1.08
C GLN A 87 12.99 -3.39 -2.55
N TYR A 88 12.15 -2.65 -3.27
CA TYR A 88 12.32 -2.36 -4.69
C TYR A 88 13.08 -1.05 -4.97
N MET A 89 12.85 -0.04 -4.14
CA MET A 89 13.36 1.33 -4.26
C MET A 89 13.77 1.82 -2.87
N SER A 90 15.05 1.66 -2.52
CA SER A 90 15.54 1.84 -1.16
C SER A 90 15.20 3.21 -0.56
N LEU A 91 14.47 3.18 0.55
CA LEU A 91 14.10 4.33 1.38
C LEU A 91 15.19 4.60 2.44
N ASN A 92 16.40 4.97 1.99
CA ASN A 92 17.58 5.05 2.86
C ASN A 92 17.88 6.46 3.39
N ASN A 93 17.11 7.46 2.98
CA ASN A 93 17.26 8.84 3.42
C ASN A 93 15.91 9.56 3.52
N ASP A 94 15.90 10.66 4.26
CA ASP A 94 14.70 11.45 4.54
C ASP A 94 14.00 11.91 3.25
N GLU A 95 14.74 12.24 2.19
CA GLU A 95 14.15 12.68 0.92
C GLU A 95 13.35 11.56 0.25
N SER A 96 13.94 10.38 0.09
CA SER A 96 13.28 9.20 -0.50
C SER A 96 12.08 8.76 0.32
N TYR A 97 12.20 8.78 1.66
CA TYR A 97 11.12 8.46 2.57
C TYR A 97 9.96 9.45 2.47
N ASN A 98 10.25 10.76 2.48
CA ASN A 98 9.23 11.80 2.38
C ASN A 98 8.49 11.74 1.04
N LYS A 99 9.19 11.50 -0.08
CA LYS A 99 8.54 11.34 -1.39
C LYS A 99 7.64 10.11 -1.45
N ALA A 100 8.10 8.98 -0.89
CA ALA A 100 7.29 7.77 -0.80
C ALA A 100 6.04 7.98 0.07
N LEU A 101 6.18 8.73 1.17
CA LEU A 101 5.08 9.10 2.06
C LEU A 101 4.07 10.04 1.37
N GLU A 102 4.55 11.08 0.68
CA GLU A 102 3.69 11.97 -0.10
C GLU A 102 2.90 11.21 -1.16
N LEU A 103 3.54 10.28 -1.87
CA LEU A 103 2.88 9.45 -2.86
C LEU A 103 1.85 8.50 -2.23
N PHE A 104 2.16 7.93 -1.06
CA PHE A 104 1.20 7.14 -0.31
C PHE A 104 -0.03 7.94 0.08
N HIS A 105 0.13 9.19 0.55
CA HIS A 105 -1.02 10.05 0.87
C HIS A 105 -1.89 10.34 -0.35
N LYS A 106 -1.29 10.54 -1.53
CA LYS A 106 -2.04 10.71 -2.79
C LYS A 106 -2.81 9.44 -3.16
N LEU A 107 -2.23 8.26 -2.97
CA LEU A 107 -2.91 6.98 -3.19
C LEU A 107 -4.06 6.79 -2.20
N LEU A 108 -3.84 7.09 -0.92
CA LEU A 108 -4.88 7.04 0.10
C LEU A 108 -6.04 7.98 -0.22
N GLU A 109 -5.74 9.21 -0.66
CA GLU A 109 -6.75 10.17 -1.11
C GLU A 109 -7.54 9.60 -2.29
N LEU A 110 -6.85 9.03 -3.29
CA LEU A 110 -7.48 8.40 -4.45
C LEU A 110 -8.46 7.28 -4.03
N PHE A 111 -8.04 6.35 -3.17
CA PHE A 111 -8.92 5.27 -2.68
C PHE A 111 -10.05 5.79 -1.77
N THR A 112 -9.85 6.92 -1.10
CA THR A 112 -10.89 7.55 -0.30
C THR A 112 -11.98 8.19 -1.17
N LEU A 113 -11.62 8.72 -2.34
CA LEU A 113 -12.60 9.28 -3.29
C LEU A 113 -13.54 8.23 -3.88
N THR A 114 -13.20 6.95 -3.77
CA THR A 114 -13.99 5.83 -4.30
C THR A 114 -14.77 5.06 -3.24
N VAL A 115 -14.85 5.61 -2.03
CA VAL A 115 -15.70 5.07 -0.97
C VAL A 115 -17.15 5.38 -1.28
N GLU A 116 -18.00 4.36 -1.22
CA GLU A 116 -19.48 4.49 -1.22
C GLU A 116 -20.10 3.89 0.04
#